data_AF-A0A238W5M2-F1
#
_entry.id   AF-A0A238W5M2-F1
#
_cell.length_a   1.000
_cell.length_b   1.000
_cell.length_c   1.000
_cell.angle_alpha   90.00
_cell.angle_beta   90.00
_cell.angle_gamma   90.00
#
_symmetry.space_group_name_H-M   'P 1'
#
loop_
_entity.id
_entity.type
_entity.pdbx_description
1 polymer ?
#
loop_
_entity_poly.entity_id
_entity_poly.type
_entity_poly.pdbx_seq_one_letter_code
_entity_poly.pdbx_strand_id
1 'polypeptide(L)'
;MSEESLLSIRMAKMSDSELKNYTDNKDDFQEYAVLSAVLELEKRGVFVENSTQIKQDAKASQAIEAAKIITPLETEHTTSTEVPSLYSTQSIFIFGALFSVFGGSVLMVLNLFQLNKKNSGWYVIIGTFIYSFSLSYIYAFLNLTDKVSLTNLASFTDLITAFLISLLSNLLGIYLLYYFIWKKEVPADLNYKKKAIWKPVIIILAINLIAAIMLIASGSFPQ
;
A
#
# COMPACT_ATOMS: atom_id res chain seq x y z
N MET A 1 -0.66 -7.00 -16.70
CA MET A 1 -0.16 -6.94 -18.09
C MET A 1 1.29 -6.49 -17.99
N SER A 2 2.26 -7.38 -18.25
CA SER A 2 3.70 -7.08 -18.13
C SER A 2 4.13 -6.11 -19.24
N GLU A 3 5.19 -5.33 -19.03
CA GLU A 3 5.75 -4.43 -20.05
C GLU A 3 6.09 -5.18 -21.36
N GLU A 4 6.52 -6.43 -21.22
CA GLU A 4 6.75 -7.39 -22.30
C GLU A 4 5.53 -7.63 -23.20
N SER A 5 4.35 -7.77 -22.58
CA SER A 5 3.09 -7.97 -23.29
C SER A 5 2.59 -6.68 -23.98
N LEU A 6 2.95 -5.50 -23.46
CA LEU A 6 2.61 -4.22 -24.06
C LEU A 6 3.49 -3.93 -25.29
N LEU A 7 4.78 -4.25 -25.20
CA LEU A 7 5.74 -4.07 -26.30
C LEU A 7 5.42 -4.97 -27.48
N SER A 8 5.07 -6.24 -27.26
CA SER A 8 4.66 -7.14 -28.37
C SER A 8 3.41 -6.67 -29.10
N ILE A 9 2.41 -6.14 -28.36
CA ILE A 9 1.21 -5.52 -28.97
C ILE A 9 1.58 -4.28 -29.79
N ARG A 10 2.56 -3.50 -29.34
CA ARG A 10 3.04 -2.31 -30.06
C ARG A 10 3.78 -2.70 -31.34
N MET A 11 4.68 -3.68 -31.29
CA MET A 11 5.44 -4.16 -32.45
C MET A 11 4.54 -4.77 -33.51
N ALA A 12 3.49 -5.48 -33.10
CA ALA A 12 2.47 -6.02 -34.02
C ALA A 12 1.73 -4.94 -34.84
N LYS A 13 1.73 -3.67 -34.38
CA LYS A 13 1.10 -2.54 -35.09
C LYS A 13 2.08 -1.72 -35.93
N MET A 14 3.38 -1.94 -35.80
CA MET A 14 4.41 -1.22 -36.57
C MET A 14 4.56 -1.83 -37.96
N SER A 15 4.98 -1.00 -38.92
CA SER A 15 5.33 -1.42 -40.28
C SER A 15 6.69 -2.14 -40.32
N ASP A 16 6.94 -2.90 -41.38
CA ASP A 16 8.19 -3.68 -41.50
C ASP A 16 9.43 -2.78 -41.55
N SER A 17 9.33 -1.58 -42.13
CA SER A 17 10.41 -0.59 -42.14
C SER A 17 10.70 -0.01 -40.75
N GLU A 18 9.66 0.20 -39.95
CA GLU A 18 9.82 0.66 -38.57
C GLU A 18 10.42 -0.43 -37.68
N LEU A 19 10.00 -1.69 -37.85
CA LEU A 19 10.57 -2.82 -37.13
C LEU A 19 12.03 -3.07 -37.50
N LYS A 20 12.40 -2.86 -38.77
CA LYS A 20 13.79 -2.97 -39.23
C LYS A 20 14.72 -1.91 -38.61
N ASN A 21 14.19 -0.75 -38.22
CA ASN A 21 14.98 0.25 -37.50
C ASN A 21 15.50 -0.29 -36.15
N TYR A 22 14.72 -1.13 -35.46
CA TYR A 22 15.14 -1.78 -34.21
C TYR A 22 16.24 -2.83 -34.43
N THR A 23 16.29 -3.44 -35.62
CA THR A 23 17.34 -4.41 -35.96
C THR A 23 18.60 -3.75 -36.51
N ASP A 24 18.46 -2.59 -37.16
CA ASP A 24 19.58 -1.88 -37.77
C ASP A 24 20.31 -0.99 -36.74
N ASN A 25 19.60 -0.43 -35.75
CA ASN A 25 20.16 0.43 -34.70
C ASN A 25 20.00 -0.20 -33.30
N LYS A 26 20.44 -1.46 -33.13
CA LYS A 26 20.17 -2.25 -31.91
C LYS A 26 20.64 -1.57 -30.62
N ASP A 27 21.70 -0.77 -30.68
CA ASP A 27 22.28 -0.08 -29.52
C ASP A 27 21.41 1.09 -29.01
N ASP A 28 20.52 1.62 -29.84
CA ASP A 28 19.60 2.72 -29.49
C ASP A 28 18.35 2.22 -28.77
N PHE A 29 18.14 0.89 -28.72
CA PHE A 29 16.91 0.29 -28.24
C PHE A 29 17.17 -0.72 -27.11
N GLN A 30 16.18 -0.87 -26.25
CA GLN A 30 16.21 -1.89 -25.19
C GLN A 30 16.25 -3.28 -25.81
N GLU A 31 17.09 -4.18 -25.27
CA GLU A 31 17.34 -5.53 -25.78
C GLU A 31 16.04 -6.33 -26.03
N TYR A 32 15.07 -6.20 -25.13
CA TYR A 32 13.76 -6.83 -25.26
C TYR A 32 12.88 -6.23 -26.39
N ALA A 33 13.01 -4.93 -26.66
CA ALA A 33 12.33 -4.28 -27.78
C ALA A 33 12.92 -4.75 -29.12
N VAL A 34 14.24 -4.89 -29.19
CA VAL A 34 14.95 -5.46 -30.35
C VAL A 34 14.51 -6.91 -30.58
N LEU A 35 14.48 -7.75 -29.53
CA LEU A 35 13.99 -9.13 -29.62
C LEU A 35 12.54 -9.20 -30.10
N SER A 36 11.66 -8.37 -29.55
CA SER A 36 10.24 -8.33 -29.94
C SER A 36 10.06 -7.93 -31.41
N ALA A 37 10.86 -6.98 -31.90
CA ALA A 37 10.85 -6.58 -33.30
C ALA A 37 11.34 -7.71 -34.22
N VAL A 38 12.41 -8.42 -33.83
CA VAL A 38 12.93 -9.58 -34.57
C VAL A 38 11.89 -10.70 -34.66
N LEU A 39 11.22 -11.02 -33.55
CA LEU A 39 10.18 -12.05 -33.50
C LEU A 39 8.97 -11.70 -34.38
N GLU A 40 8.55 -10.43 -34.38
CA GLU A 40 7.43 -9.98 -35.21
C GLU A 40 7.81 -9.94 -36.70
N LEU A 41 9.04 -9.52 -37.05
CA LEU A 41 9.55 -9.57 -38.44
C LEU A 41 9.61 -11.00 -38.98
N GLU A 42 10.12 -11.94 -38.20
CA GLU A 42 10.16 -13.36 -38.61
C GLU A 42 8.75 -13.96 -38.74
N LYS A 43 7.82 -13.59 -37.84
CA LYS A 43 6.42 -14.01 -37.92
C LYS A 43 5.75 -13.51 -39.22
N ARG A 44 6.21 -12.37 -39.75
CA ARG A 44 5.78 -11.82 -41.04
C ARG A 44 6.55 -12.39 -42.24
N GLY A 45 7.47 -13.33 -42.00
CA GLY A 45 8.29 -13.96 -43.05
C GLY A 45 9.42 -13.09 -43.57
N VAL A 46 9.77 -12.00 -42.86
CA VAL A 46 10.87 -11.10 -43.22
C VAL A 46 12.17 -11.65 -42.65
N PHE A 47 13.18 -11.82 -43.51
CA PHE A 47 14.50 -12.29 -43.08
C PHE A 47 15.23 -11.20 -42.29
N VAL A 48 15.69 -11.54 -41.09
CA VAL A 48 16.48 -10.65 -40.23
C VAL A 48 17.89 -11.22 -40.07
N GLU A 49 18.88 -10.41 -40.44
CA GLU A 49 20.29 -10.75 -40.30
C GLU A 49 20.68 -10.81 -38.81
N ASN A 50 21.41 -11.86 -38.42
CA ASN A 50 21.80 -12.15 -37.03
C ASN A 50 20.65 -12.46 -36.06
N SER A 51 19.46 -12.87 -36.54
CA SER A 51 18.31 -13.18 -35.67
C SER A 51 18.59 -14.30 -34.66
N THR A 52 19.42 -15.28 -35.03
CA THR A 52 19.85 -16.38 -34.16
C THR A 52 20.76 -15.91 -33.02
N GLN A 53 21.66 -14.96 -33.29
CA GLN A 53 22.54 -14.38 -32.28
C GLN A 53 21.74 -13.51 -31.30
N ILE A 54 20.86 -12.62 -31.79
CA ILE A 54 20.02 -11.76 -30.94
C ILE A 54 19.14 -12.59 -29.98
N LYS A 55 18.62 -13.73 -30.45
CA LYS A 55 17.82 -14.65 -29.61
C LYS A 55 18.68 -15.43 -28.62
N GLN A 56 19.94 -15.71 -28.95
CA GLN A 56 20.87 -16.38 -28.04
C GLN A 56 21.36 -15.40 -26.97
N ASP A 57 21.67 -14.16 -27.35
CA ASP A 57 22.08 -13.08 -26.44
C ASP A 57 20.95 -12.75 -25.46
N ALA A 58 19.70 -12.64 -25.94
CA ALA A 58 18.55 -12.42 -25.06
C ALA A 58 18.29 -13.60 -24.10
N LYS A 59 18.56 -14.84 -24.52
CA LYS A 59 18.50 -16.03 -23.64
C LYS A 59 19.66 -16.07 -22.65
N ALA A 60 20.84 -15.60 -23.04
CA ALA A 60 21.99 -15.47 -22.16
C ALA A 60 21.78 -14.37 -21.12
N SER A 61 21.20 -13.22 -21.50
CA SER A 61 20.78 -12.13 -20.60
C SER A 61 19.73 -12.60 -19.59
N GLN A 62 18.74 -13.40 -20.01
CA GLN A 62 17.77 -14.04 -19.10
C GLN A 62 18.41 -15.09 -18.16
N ALA A 63 19.44 -15.81 -18.62
CA ALA A 63 20.18 -16.77 -17.79
C ALA A 63 21.15 -16.10 -16.80
N ILE A 64 21.72 -14.94 -17.17
CA ILE A 64 22.54 -14.09 -16.30
C ILE A 64 21.66 -13.42 -15.24
N GLU A 65 20.44 -13.02 -15.59
CA GLU A 65 19.43 -12.51 -14.64
C GLU A 65 18.97 -13.60 -13.64
N ALA A 66 18.89 -14.86 -14.07
CA ALA A 66 18.66 -16.02 -13.19
C ALA A 66 19.89 -16.40 -12.33
N ALA A 67 21.12 -16.16 -12.81
CA ALA A 67 22.36 -16.52 -12.12
C ALA A 67 22.88 -15.42 -11.16
N LYS A 68 22.42 -14.17 -11.29
CA LYS A 68 22.76 -13.05 -10.36
C LYS A 68 22.13 -13.19 -8.97
N ILE A 69 21.40 -14.28 -8.72
CA ILE A 69 20.73 -14.63 -7.46
C ILE A 69 21.69 -15.09 -6.34
N ILE A 70 22.98 -15.38 -6.61
CA ILE A 70 23.83 -16.11 -5.65
C ILE A 70 25.05 -15.35 -5.06
N THR A 71 25.43 -14.12 -5.44
CA THR A 71 26.52 -13.43 -4.70
C THR A 71 26.41 -11.89 -4.68
N PRO A 72 26.63 -11.21 -3.53
CA PRO A 72 26.34 -9.79 -3.36
C PRO A 72 27.56 -8.89 -3.59
N LEU A 73 27.42 -7.84 -4.39
CA LEU A 73 28.19 -6.61 -4.23
C LEU A 73 27.30 -5.39 -4.47
N GLU A 74 27.30 -4.56 -3.44
CA GLU A 74 26.61 -3.31 -3.15
C GLU A 74 26.70 -2.24 -4.26
N THR A 75 25.55 -1.85 -4.83
CA THR A 75 25.10 -0.45 -5.01
C THR A 75 23.77 -0.40 -5.78
N GLU A 76 22.80 0.26 -5.13
CA GLU A 76 21.58 0.91 -5.62
C GLU A 76 20.48 0.10 -6.36
N HIS A 77 19.26 0.25 -5.81
CA HIS A 77 17.96 -0.23 -6.30
C HIS A 77 17.70 -1.74 -6.28
N THR A 78 17.52 -2.29 -5.07
CA THR A 78 16.95 -3.62 -4.86
C THR A 78 15.41 -3.56 -4.83
N THR A 79 14.73 -3.93 -5.91
CA THR A 79 13.39 -4.53 -5.81
C THR A 79 13.55 -5.94 -5.26
N SER A 80 13.62 -6.04 -3.94
CA SER A 80 13.60 -7.31 -3.23
C SER A 80 12.29 -8.03 -3.53
N THR A 81 12.36 -9.28 -4.02
CA THR A 81 11.28 -10.28 -3.92
C THR A 81 11.10 -10.71 -2.45
N GLU A 82 11.12 -9.75 -1.53
CA GLU A 82 10.73 -9.95 -0.16
C GLU A 82 9.21 -9.89 -0.10
N VAL A 83 8.62 -10.99 0.35
CA VAL A 83 7.23 -11.03 0.79
C VAL A 83 7.00 -9.82 1.70
N PRO A 84 6.16 -8.85 1.32
CA PRO A 84 6.08 -7.58 2.04
C PRO A 84 5.63 -7.85 3.47
N SER A 85 6.26 -7.17 4.44
CA SER A 85 5.83 -7.28 5.83
C SER A 85 4.74 -6.26 6.12
N LEU A 86 3.50 -6.74 6.25
CA LEU A 86 2.32 -5.92 6.48
C LEU A 86 1.68 -6.23 7.83
N TYR A 87 1.10 -5.21 8.44
CA TYR A 87 0.15 -5.40 9.53
C TYR A 87 -1.08 -6.13 9.01
N SER A 88 -1.60 -7.09 9.78
CA SER A 88 -2.78 -7.83 9.34
C SER A 88 -4.03 -6.95 9.33
N THR A 89 -5.00 -7.28 8.47
CA THR A 89 -6.32 -6.60 8.48
C THR A 89 -6.96 -6.65 9.87
N GLN A 90 -6.86 -7.79 10.56
CA GLN A 90 -7.35 -7.93 11.94
C GLN A 90 -6.65 -6.94 12.89
N SER A 91 -5.33 -6.78 12.77
CA SER A 91 -4.58 -5.81 13.55
C SER A 91 -5.03 -4.37 13.31
N ILE A 92 -5.32 -4.01 12.05
CA ILE A 92 -5.85 -2.69 11.67
C ILE A 92 -7.19 -2.44 12.37
N PHE A 93 -8.11 -3.41 12.33
CA PHE A 93 -9.42 -3.29 12.98
C PHE A 93 -9.31 -3.21 14.51
N ILE A 94 -8.46 -4.03 15.14
CA ILE A 94 -8.24 -3.99 16.60
C ILE A 94 -7.66 -2.64 17.02
N PHE A 95 -6.68 -2.13 16.28
CA PHE A 95 -6.11 -0.80 16.56
C PHE A 95 -7.13 0.30 16.38
N GLY A 96 -7.94 0.22 15.33
CA GLY A 96 -9.07 1.10 15.09
C GLY A 96 -10.05 1.15 16.26
N ALA A 97 -10.47 -0.03 16.69
CA ALA A 97 -11.42 -0.22 17.77
C ALA A 97 -10.91 0.34 19.11
N LEU A 98 -9.66 0.03 19.47
CA LEU A 98 -9.10 0.37 20.78
C LEU A 98 -8.50 1.78 20.85
N PHE A 99 -7.92 2.27 19.76
CA PHE A 99 -7.13 3.52 19.74
C PHE A 99 -7.69 4.59 18.80
N SER A 100 -8.95 4.46 18.37
CA SER A 100 -9.65 5.29 17.37
C SER A 100 -9.37 4.95 15.91
N VAL A 101 -10.22 5.50 15.03
CA VAL A 101 -10.05 5.44 13.56
C VAL A 101 -8.64 5.86 13.13
N PHE A 102 -8.02 6.82 13.81
CA PHE A 102 -6.63 7.21 13.52
C PHE A 102 -5.64 6.07 13.78
N GLY A 103 -5.79 5.32 14.87
CA GLY A 103 -4.91 4.20 15.18
C GLY A 103 -4.93 3.12 14.10
N GLY A 104 -6.12 2.74 13.66
CA GLY A 104 -6.28 1.78 12.55
C GLY A 104 -5.82 2.33 11.21
N SER A 105 -6.13 3.60 10.90
CA SER A 105 -5.76 4.21 9.62
C SER A 105 -4.26 4.39 9.47
N VAL A 106 -3.52 4.69 10.54
CA VAL A 106 -2.04 4.73 10.52
C VAL A 106 -1.47 3.40 10.07
N LEU A 107 -1.92 2.27 10.63
CA LEU A 107 -1.46 0.95 10.20
C LEU A 107 -1.81 0.66 8.73
N MET A 108 -3.01 1.07 8.30
CA MET A 108 -3.46 0.95 6.92
C MET A 108 -2.56 1.75 5.95
N VAL A 109 -2.24 3.00 6.30
CA VAL A 109 -1.34 3.87 5.52
C VAL A 109 0.06 3.27 5.43
N LEU A 110 0.62 2.81 6.57
CA LEU A 110 1.94 2.18 6.59
C LEU A 110 2.01 0.96 5.68
N ASN A 111 0.95 0.14 5.67
CA ASN A 111 0.86 -0.99 4.76
C ASN A 111 0.78 -0.56 3.28
N LEU A 112 -0.05 0.44 2.96
CA LEU A 112 -0.16 0.95 1.59
C LEU A 112 1.15 1.56 1.10
N PHE A 113 1.89 2.25 1.96
CA PHE A 113 3.22 2.77 1.64
C PHE A 113 4.23 1.65 1.43
N GLN A 114 4.19 0.59 2.25
CA GLN A 114 4.99 -0.61 2.06
C GLN A 114 4.69 -1.32 0.71
N LEU A 115 3.46 -1.20 0.22
CA LEU A 115 3.02 -1.70 -1.08
C LEU A 115 3.23 -0.70 -2.24
N ASN A 116 3.95 0.41 -2.02
CA ASN A 116 4.15 1.49 -2.98
C ASN A 116 2.83 2.14 -3.49
N LYS A 117 1.73 1.99 -2.77
CA LYS A 117 0.42 2.61 -3.03
C LYS A 117 0.28 3.94 -2.30
N LYS A 118 1.20 4.87 -2.55
CA LYS A 118 1.28 6.16 -1.83
C LYS A 118 0.02 7.01 -1.98
N ASN A 119 -0.55 7.08 -3.18
CA ASN A 119 -1.78 7.84 -3.44
C ASN A 119 -2.95 7.31 -2.59
N SER A 120 -3.10 5.99 -2.53
CA SER A 120 -4.13 5.34 -1.73
C SER A 120 -3.91 5.55 -0.23
N GLY A 121 -2.65 5.55 0.22
CA GLY A 121 -2.31 5.95 1.59
C GLY A 121 -2.75 7.40 1.90
N TRP A 122 -2.53 8.35 0.98
CA TRP A 122 -3.03 9.72 1.13
C TRP A 122 -4.57 9.78 1.18
N TYR A 123 -5.27 8.98 0.36
CA TYR A 123 -6.73 8.89 0.45
C TYR A 123 -7.21 8.35 1.79
N VAL A 124 -6.48 7.42 2.43
CA VAL A 124 -6.79 6.94 3.78
C VAL A 124 -6.65 8.07 4.81
N ILE A 125 -5.59 8.88 4.71
CA ILE A 125 -5.38 10.03 5.60
C ILE A 125 -6.54 11.02 5.44
N ILE A 126 -6.83 11.44 4.21
CA ILE A 126 -7.93 12.37 3.91
C ILE A 126 -9.27 11.79 4.37
N GLY A 127 -9.55 10.53 4.07
CA GLY A 127 -10.76 9.83 4.48
C GLY A 127 -10.90 9.73 6.00
N THR A 128 -9.80 9.57 6.73
CA THR A 128 -9.79 9.58 8.20
C THR A 128 -10.25 10.94 8.72
N PHE A 129 -9.68 12.04 8.23
CA PHE A 129 -10.10 13.38 8.64
C PHE A 129 -11.56 13.67 8.28
N ILE A 130 -11.98 13.38 7.03
CA ILE A 130 -13.36 13.56 6.61
C ILE A 130 -14.32 12.78 7.51
N TYR A 131 -14.00 11.52 7.81
CA TYR A 131 -14.80 10.69 8.69
C TYR A 131 -14.86 11.28 10.10
N SER A 132 -13.73 11.69 10.69
CA SER A 132 -13.68 12.27 12.03
C SER A 132 -14.49 13.56 12.15
N PHE A 133 -14.39 14.47 11.17
CA PHE A 133 -15.22 15.68 11.14
C PHE A 133 -16.71 15.34 11.00
N SER A 134 -17.04 14.41 10.10
CA SER A 134 -18.41 13.97 9.90
C SER A 134 -18.99 13.33 11.16
N LEU A 135 -18.19 12.51 11.86
CA LEU A 135 -18.58 11.86 13.12
C LEU A 135 -18.83 12.90 14.22
N SER A 136 -17.96 13.91 14.34
CA SER A 136 -18.16 15.03 15.27
C SER A 136 -19.47 15.76 15.01
N TYR A 137 -19.81 16.01 13.74
CA TYR A 137 -21.07 16.65 13.37
C TYR A 137 -22.27 15.75 13.71
N ILE A 138 -22.18 14.45 13.43
CA ILE A 138 -23.23 13.47 13.76
C ILE A 138 -23.46 13.41 15.28
N TYR A 139 -22.41 13.43 16.08
CA TYR A 139 -22.55 13.45 17.54
C TYR A 139 -23.25 14.69 18.05
N ALA A 140 -22.91 15.87 17.50
CA ALA A 140 -23.61 17.11 17.84
C ALA A 140 -25.08 17.06 17.39
N PHE A 141 -25.35 16.63 16.16
CA PHE A 141 -26.71 16.54 15.61
C PHE A 141 -27.61 15.58 16.40
N LEU A 142 -27.06 14.46 16.88
CA LEU A 142 -27.80 13.47 17.66
C LEU A 142 -27.78 13.74 19.17
N ASN A 143 -27.23 14.87 19.63
CA ASN A 143 -27.03 15.20 21.05
C ASN A 143 -26.30 14.07 21.83
N LEU A 144 -25.32 13.44 21.17
CA LEU A 144 -24.50 12.39 21.76
C LEU A 144 -23.20 12.93 22.36
N THR A 145 -22.82 14.19 22.06
CA THR A 145 -21.56 14.81 22.52
C THR A 145 -21.34 14.64 24.02
N ASP A 146 -22.37 14.87 24.84
CA ASP A 146 -22.25 14.76 26.29
C ASP A 146 -22.04 13.32 26.76
N LYS A 147 -22.51 12.33 26.00
CA LYS A 147 -22.40 10.89 26.32
C LYS A 147 -21.04 10.29 25.99
N VAL A 148 -20.24 10.96 25.14
CA VAL A 148 -18.88 10.54 24.78
C VAL A 148 -17.81 11.48 25.35
N SER A 149 -18.20 12.62 25.92
CA SER A 149 -17.25 13.55 26.56
C SER A 149 -16.70 12.97 27.87
N LEU A 150 -15.37 13.04 28.02
CA LEU A 150 -14.67 12.64 29.25
C LEU A 150 -15.09 13.47 30.47
N THR A 151 -15.58 14.70 30.28
CA THR A 151 -15.98 15.61 31.36
C THR A 151 -17.25 15.17 32.09
N ASN A 152 -18.09 14.36 31.44
CA ASN A 152 -19.42 14.01 31.92
C ASN A 152 -19.52 12.54 32.37
N LEU A 153 -18.38 11.84 32.47
CA LEU A 153 -18.30 10.45 32.90
C LEU A 153 -18.36 10.36 34.43
N ALA A 154 -19.57 10.46 34.99
CA ALA A 154 -19.79 10.41 36.44
C ALA A 154 -20.05 8.99 36.97
N SER A 155 -20.59 8.09 36.15
CA SER A 155 -20.93 6.72 36.55
C SER A 155 -20.27 5.65 35.68
N PHE A 156 -20.19 4.43 36.22
CA PHE A 156 -19.71 3.26 35.47
C PHE A 156 -20.58 2.97 34.22
N THR A 157 -21.88 3.25 34.29
CA THR A 157 -22.80 3.11 33.16
C THR A 157 -22.50 4.11 32.05
N ASP A 158 -22.14 5.36 32.40
CA ASP A 158 -21.74 6.37 31.42
C ASP A 158 -20.43 5.97 30.73
N LEU A 159 -19.49 5.41 31.49
CA LEU A 159 -18.23 4.90 30.95
C LEU A 159 -18.45 3.77 29.94
N ILE A 160 -19.30 2.79 30.26
CA ILE A 160 -19.66 1.71 29.33
C ILE A 160 -20.35 2.29 28.10
N THR A 161 -21.28 3.23 28.28
CA THR A 161 -22.04 3.84 27.17
C THR A 161 -21.12 4.59 26.22
N ALA A 162 -20.25 5.45 26.76
CA ALA A 162 -19.24 6.17 25.99
C ALA A 162 -18.33 5.19 25.24
N PHE A 163 -17.82 4.17 25.93
CA PHE A 163 -16.99 3.15 25.33
C PHE A 163 -17.67 2.44 24.17
N LEU A 164 -18.93 2.01 24.32
CA LEU A 164 -19.66 1.31 23.25
C LEU A 164 -19.92 2.23 22.05
N ILE A 165 -20.33 3.48 22.28
CA ILE A 165 -20.56 4.46 21.21
C ILE A 165 -19.25 4.72 20.44
N SER A 166 -18.16 4.96 21.16
CA SER A 166 -16.83 5.17 20.57
C SER A 166 -16.34 3.93 19.83
N LEU A 167 -16.48 2.74 20.41
CA LEU A 167 -16.06 1.48 19.79
C LEU A 167 -16.79 1.24 18.46
N LEU A 168 -18.11 1.36 18.45
CA LEU A 168 -18.94 1.11 17.27
C LEU A 168 -18.68 2.13 16.17
N SER A 169 -18.59 3.40 16.51
CA SER A 169 -18.23 4.45 15.55
C SER A 169 -16.82 4.25 15.00
N ASN A 170 -15.83 3.96 15.84
CA ASN A 170 -14.47 3.70 15.37
C ASN A 170 -14.41 2.50 14.42
N LEU A 171 -15.08 1.40 14.75
CA LEU A 171 -15.20 0.24 13.87
C LEU A 171 -15.86 0.59 12.54
N LEU A 172 -16.93 1.39 12.57
CA LEU A 172 -17.59 1.86 11.36
C LEU A 172 -16.63 2.69 10.49
N GLY A 173 -15.89 3.61 11.07
CA GLY A 173 -14.90 4.44 10.34
C GLY A 173 -13.84 3.59 9.66
N ILE A 174 -13.24 2.64 10.37
CA ILE A 174 -12.25 1.71 9.79
C ILE A 174 -12.86 0.81 8.73
N TYR A 175 -14.08 0.33 8.96
CA TYR A 175 -14.80 -0.47 7.97
C TYR A 175 -15.04 0.29 6.66
N LEU A 176 -15.41 1.57 6.73
CA LEU A 176 -15.57 2.42 5.56
C LEU A 176 -14.25 2.59 4.81
N LEU A 177 -13.15 2.91 5.50
CA LEU A 177 -11.82 3.02 4.90
C LEU A 177 -11.38 1.69 4.27
N TYR A 178 -11.67 0.58 4.95
CA TYR A 178 -11.40 -0.76 4.45
C TYR A 178 -12.16 -1.02 3.14
N TYR A 179 -13.46 -0.75 3.13
CA TYR A 179 -14.32 -1.04 1.98
C TYR A 179 -13.98 -0.15 0.78
N PHE A 180 -13.78 1.15 1.00
CA PHE A 180 -13.58 2.10 -0.09
C PHE A 180 -12.16 2.10 -0.65
N ILE A 181 -11.15 1.77 0.16
CA ILE A 181 -9.73 1.90 -0.21
C ILE A 181 -9.03 0.54 -0.10
N TRP A 182 -8.90 -0.01 1.12
CA TRP A 182 -8.07 -1.20 1.35
C TRP A 182 -8.44 -2.40 0.48
N LYS A 183 -9.73 -2.74 0.42
CA LYS A 183 -10.25 -3.89 -0.35
C LYS A 183 -9.92 -3.79 -1.84
N LYS A 184 -9.77 -2.57 -2.38
CA LYS A 184 -9.43 -2.35 -3.79
C LYS A 184 -7.93 -2.45 -4.05
N GLU A 185 -7.12 -2.09 -3.06
CA GLU A 185 -5.66 -1.98 -3.20
C GLU A 185 -4.92 -3.26 -2.81
N VAL A 186 -5.50 -4.08 -1.93
CA VAL A 186 -4.87 -5.28 -1.39
C VAL A 186 -5.64 -6.51 -1.86
N PRO A 187 -5.07 -7.31 -2.78
CA PRO A 187 -5.66 -8.57 -3.24
C PRO A 187 -5.87 -9.55 -2.08
N ALA A 188 -6.96 -10.32 -2.12
CA ALA A 188 -7.29 -11.28 -1.07
C ALA A 188 -6.29 -12.44 -0.96
N ASP A 189 -5.57 -12.71 -2.04
CA ASP A 189 -4.55 -13.76 -2.21
C ASP A 189 -3.12 -13.25 -2.02
N LEU A 190 -2.93 -11.99 -1.59
CA LEU A 190 -1.61 -11.45 -1.34
C LEU A 190 -0.93 -12.21 -0.19
N ASN A 191 0.13 -12.96 -0.51
CA ASN A 191 1.02 -13.53 0.49
C ASN A 191 1.86 -12.40 1.13
N TYR A 192 1.73 -12.22 2.44
CA TYR A 192 2.49 -11.22 3.20
C TYR A 192 2.95 -11.78 4.55
N LYS A 193 4.09 -11.29 5.05
CA LYS A 193 4.60 -11.65 6.36
C LYS A 193 3.94 -10.76 7.41
N LYS A 194 3.23 -11.33 8.38
CA LYS A 194 2.57 -10.57 9.46
C LYS A 194 3.60 -9.77 10.25
N LYS A 195 3.46 -8.45 10.25
CA LYS A 195 4.29 -7.52 11.02
C LYS A 195 3.82 -7.47 12.47
N ALA A 196 4.76 -7.48 13.40
CA ALA A 196 4.46 -7.37 14.83
C ALA A 196 3.92 -5.98 15.18
N ILE A 197 2.86 -5.94 15.99
CA ILE A 197 2.17 -4.70 16.40
C ILE A 197 2.82 -3.98 17.60
N TRP A 198 3.84 -4.57 18.22
CA TRP A 198 4.43 -4.02 19.45
C TRP A 198 5.01 -2.61 19.29
N LYS A 199 5.65 -2.32 18.15
CA LYS A 199 6.19 -0.98 17.88
C LYS A 199 5.10 0.11 17.91
N PRO A 200 4.01 0.01 17.13
CA PRO A 200 2.94 1.01 17.21
C PRO A 200 2.20 1.00 18.55
N VAL A 201 2.08 -0.14 19.25
CA VAL A 201 1.47 -0.18 20.59
C VAL A 201 2.28 0.66 21.59
N ILE A 202 3.61 0.49 21.62
CA ILE A 202 4.46 1.24 22.56
C ILE A 202 4.37 2.74 22.29
N ILE A 203 4.38 3.14 21.01
CA ILE A 203 4.27 4.55 20.61
C ILE A 203 2.95 5.15 21.11
N ILE A 204 1.82 4.48 20.87
CA ILE A 204 0.52 5.04 21.25
C ILE A 204 0.33 5.07 22.77
N LEU A 205 0.84 4.08 23.49
CA LEU A 205 0.82 4.08 24.96
C LEU A 205 1.68 5.22 25.53
N ALA A 206 2.86 5.47 24.94
CA ALA A 206 3.71 6.58 25.36
C ALA A 206 3.04 7.94 25.14
N ILE A 207 2.39 8.14 23.98
CA ILE A 207 1.65 9.37 23.68
C ILE A 207 0.50 9.57 24.68
N ASN A 208 -0.29 8.53 24.93
CA ASN A 208 -1.39 8.60 25.91
C ASN A 208 -0.90 8.86 27.34
N LEU A 209 0.22 8.25 27.75
CA LEU A 209 0.82 8.48 29.05
C LEU A 209 1.26 9.94 29.21
N ILE A 210 1.93 10.51 28.20
CA ILE A 210 2.36 11.92 28.21
C ILE A 210 1.13 12.84 28.27
N ALA A 211 0.11 12.58 27.46
CA ALA A 211 -1.13 13.36 27.47
C ALA A 211 -1.82 13.32 28.85
N ALA A 212 -1.87 12.15 29.48
CA ALA A 212 -2.41 11.98 30.83
C ALA A 212 -1.62 12.78 31.86
N ILE A 213 -0.27 12.71 31.84
CA ILE A 213 0.58 13.49 32.75
C ILE A 213 0.37 14.99 32.53
N MET A 214 0.29 15.46 31.28
CA MET A 214 0.00 16.86 30.98
C MET A 214 -1.35 17.32 31.53
N LEU A 215 -2.38 16.48 31.41
CA LEU A 215 -3.72 16.79 31.94
C LEU A 215 -3.73 16.83 33.48
N ILE A 216 -2.94 15.97 34.15
CA ILE A 216 -2.75 16.02 35.60
C ILE A 216 -2.03 17.31 35.98
N ALA A 217 -0.95 17.65 35.27
CA ALA A 217 -0.13 18.82 35.55
C ALA A 217 -0.85 20.15 35.30
N SER A 218 -1.81 20.21 34.38
CA SER A 218 -2.60 21.42 34.11
C SER A 218 -3.67 21.71 35.16
N GLY A 219 -3.87 20.84 36.16
CA GLY A 219 -4.87 21.03 37.22
C GLY A 219 -6.32 20.96 36.71
N SER A 220 -6.53 20.53 35.47
CA SER A 220 -7.83 20.43 34.80
C SER A 220 -8.46 19.04 34.98
N PHE A 221 -8.26 18.41 36.13
CA PHE A 221 -8.98 17.19 36.46
C PHE A 221 -10.41 17.57 36.89
N PRO A 222 -11.46 16.99 36.29
CA PRO A 222 -12.79 17.11 36.85
C PRO A 222 -12.75 16.53 38.26
N GLN A 223 -13.11 17.35 39.25
CA GLN A 223 -13.30 16.90 40.64
C GLN A 223 -14.59 16.08 40.76
#